data_AF-A0A535FP75-F1
#
_entry.id   AF-A0A535FP75-F1
#
_cell.length_a   1.000
_cell.length_b   1.000
_cell.length_c   1.000
_cell.angle_alpha   90.00
_cell.angle_beta   90.00
_cell.angle_gamma   90.00
#
_symmetry.space_group_name_H-M   'P 1'
#
loop_
_entity.id
_entity.type
_entity.pdbx_description
1 polymer ?
#
loop_
_entity_poly.entity_id
_entity_poly.type
_entity_poly.pdbx_seq_one_letter_code
_entity_poly.pdbx_strand_id
1 'polypeptide(L)'
;MFNIKWIFPNAIEHRFMTWIAHMSINRRLLLASVIVAIIPGLVISLLGGVHLQVLNVYGQAVQVSTDSVTTATTQLANLQQMNANLISLQSGKFVASNVNGTQDAHINLLKQHLNEEIATLQMTCKQTLLRYQQSYQLATSDNMESVRRQLANDKMLATVQEQQRNTLALVIQQEWPAYIQAQNRELQALKSNLSSATTYDLLMVANEKFAPLEKDWNNIVALAETMSDNVAQIDATYKVDFTVFAIVASLIILFVVAFIGYIVHLTIARPLSDLVKLTRRISKGDTTARIEINGSDEIYLVAESMNSMMDNIVQLIQEVQ
;
A
#
# COMPACT_ATOMS: atom_id res chain seq x y z
N MET A 1 23.48 27.57 23.10
CA MET A 1 22.30 27.96 23.91
C MET A 1 21.10 28.06 22.98
N PHE A 2 20.30 27.00 22.84
CA PHE A 2 19.06 27.04 22.06
C PHE A 2 17.95 27.61 22.94
N ASN A 3 17.37 28.74 22.56
CA ASN A 3 16.31 29.44 23.29
C ASN A 3 14.95 28.86 22.86
N ILE A 4 14.36 28.01 23.70
CA ILE A 4 13.14 27.21 23.43
C ILE A 4 11.84 28.05 23.52
N LYS A 5 11.94 29.37 23.73
CA LYS A 5 10.81 30.32 23.92
C LYS A 5 9.77 30.41 22.79
N TRP A 6 9.92 29.67 21.69
CA TRP A 6 9.05 29.78 20.49
C TRP A 6 8.03 28.65 20.33
N ILE A 7 8.05 27.61 21.17
CA ILE A 7 7.23 26.40 20.96
C ILE A 7 5.95 26.37 21.81
N PHE A 8 5.88 27.12 22.91
CA PHE A 8 4.67 27.25 23.73
C PHE A 8 4.40 28.73 24.07
N PRO A 9 3.15 29.23 23.96
CA PRO A 9 2.83 30.57 24.45
C PRO A 9 3.09 30.62 25.96
N ASN A 10 3.85 31.63 26.42
CA ASN A 10 4.35 31.80 27.80
C ASN A 10 3.31 31.53 28.91
N ALA A 11 2.01 31.73 28.63
CA ALA A 11 0.92 31.49 29.57
C ALA A 11 0.62 30.00 29.84
N ILE A 12 0.79 29.11 28.85
CA ILE A 12 0.54 27.67 29.01
C ILE A 12 1.71 27.02 29.75
N GLU A 13 2.93 27.39 29.40
CA GLU A 13 4.15 26.88 30.02
C GLU A 13 4.20 27.23 31.52
N HIS A 14 3.86 28.47 31.88
CA HIS A 14 3.85 28.90 33.28
C HIS A 14 2.78 28.17 34.10
N ARG A 15 1.55 28.03 33.58
CA ARG A 15 0.46 27.34 34.29
C ARG A 15 0.73 25.85 34.46
N PHE A 16 1.28 25.20 33.42
CA PHE A 16 1.60 23.78 33.44
C PHE A 16 2.76 23.47 34.39
N MET A 17 3.83 24.27 34.35
CA MET A 17 4.97 24.12 35.27
C MET A 17 4.55 24.37 36.72
N THR A 18 3.71 25.37 36.99
CA THR A 18 3.17 25.57 38.35
C THR A 18 2.31 24.40 38.79
N TRP A 19 1.49 23.83 37.91
CA TRP A 19 0.63 22.70 38.24
C TRP A 19 1.44 21.43 38.59
N ILE A 20 2.50 21.16 37.83
CA ILE A 20 3.42 20.04 38.12
C ILE A 20 4.16 20.28 39.45
N ALA A 21 4.61 21.50 39.73
CA ALA A 21 5.35 21.82 40.96
C ALA A 21 4.54 21.56 42.25
N HIS A 22 3.21 21.62 42.22
CA HIS A 22 2.37 21.35 43.39
C HIS A 22 2.02 19.86 43.56
N MET A 23 2.39 19.01 42.61
CA MET A 23 2.10 17.58 42.66
C MET A 23 3.21 16.81 43.38
N SER A 24 2.87 15.74 44.12
CA SER A 24 3.87 14.92 44.82
C SER A 24 4.93 14.34 43.88
N ILE A 25 6.16 14.22 44.37
CA ILE A 25 7.33 13.70 43.61
C ILE A 25 7.00 12.32 43.00
N ASN A 26 6.39 11.42 43.77
CA ASN A 26 6.07 10.07 43.32
C ASN A 26 5.09 10.09 42.13
N ARG A 27 4.05 10.93 42.19
CA ARG A 27 3.09 11.07 41.08
C ARG A 27 3.76 11.65 39.84
N ARG A 28 4.68 12.61 39.99
CA ARG A 28 5.41 13.18 38.85
C ARG A 28 6.28 12.15 38.15
N LEU A 29 7.05 11.38 38.91
CA LEU A 29 7.91 10.34 38.36
C LEU A 29 7.10 9.23 37.68
N LEU A 30 5.97 8.86 38.27
CA LEU A 30 5.05 7.88 37.68
C LEU A 30 4.42 8.40 36.38
N LEU A 31 3.96 9.66 36.33
CA LEU A 31 3.46 10.25 35.08
C LEU A 31 4.57 10.34 34.03
N ALA A 32 5.78 10.77 34.41
CA ALA A 32 6.91 10.84 33.50
C ALA A 32 7.25 9.46 32.89
N SER A 33 7.32 8.42 33.72
CA SER A 33 7.62 7.06 33.24
C SER A 33 6.50 6.50 32.36
N VAL A 34 5.23 6.72 32.74
CA VAL A 34 4.06 6.31 31.96
C VAL A 34 4.04 7.01 30.60
N ILE A 35 4.29 8.32 30.54
CA ILE A 35 4.29 9.08 29.28
C ILE A 35 5.43 8.62 28.37
N VAL A 36 6.64 8.42 28.90
CA VAL A 36 7.79 7.91 28.14
C VAL A 36 7.55 6.49 27.63
N ALA A 37 6.79 5.65 28.34
CA ALA A 37 6.47 4.30 27.88
C ALA A 37 5.33 4.29 26.85
N ILE A 38 4.26 5.05 27.09
CA ILE A 38 3.03 4.98 26.28
C ILE A 38 3.18 5.71 24.95
N ILE A 39 3.77 6.92 24.93
CA ILE A 39 3.82 7.72 23.69
C ILE A 39 4.58 7.00 22.58
N PRO A 40 5.80 6.47 22.80
CA PRO A 40 6.51 5.71 21.78
C PRO A 40 5.74 4.46 21.36
N GLY A 41 5.11 3.75 22.31
CA GLY A 41 4.31 2.56 22.02
C GLY A 41 3.11 2.86 21.11
N LEU A 42 2.38 3.94 21.38
CA LEU A 42 1.26 4.39 20.54
C LEU A 42 1.74 4.81 19.15
N VAL A 43 2.85 5.55 19.07
CA VAL A 43 3.43 5.98 17.80
C VAL A 43 3.86 4.77 16.97
N ILE A 44 4.60 3.83 17.56
CA ILE A 44 5.05 2.60 16.87
C ILE A 44 3.86 1.73 16.45
N SER A 45 2.84 1.59 17.29
CA SER A 45 1.64 0.80 16.96
C SER A 45 0.85 1.42 15.81
N LEU A 46 0.68 2.75 15.80
CA LEU A 46 0.03 3.47 14.72
C LEU A 46 0.81 3.34 13.40
N LEU A 47 2.14 3.53 13.46
CA LEU A 47 3.02 3.38 12.31
C LEU A 47 2.99 1.97 11.73
N GLY A 48 3.14 0.97 12.60
CA GLY A 48 3.13 -0.43 12.22
C GLY A 48 1.79 -0.81 11.58
N GLY A 49 0.67 -0.38 12.17
CA GLY A 49 -0.66 -0.62 11.62
C GLY A 49 -0.85 -0.04 10.22
N VAL A 50 -0.51 1.25 10.04
CA VAL A 50 -0.60 1.92 8.73
C VAL A 50 0.31 1.24 7.70
N HIS A 51 1.54 0.90 8.09
CA HIS A 51 2.50 0.25 7.20
C HIS A 51 2.04 -1.13 6.73
N LEU A 52 1.55 -1.98 7.65
CA LEU A 52 1.01 -3.29 7.31
C LEU A 52 -0.19 -3.20 6.37
N GLN A 53 -1.06 -2.20 6.57
CA GLN A 53 -2.19 -1.97 5.69
C GLN A 53 -1.75 -1.55 4.29
N VAL A 54 -0.77 -0.65 4.17
CA VAL A 54 -0.20 -0.22 2.88
C VAL A 54 0.45 -1.39 2.15
N LEU A 55 1.27 -2.20 2.85
CA LEU A 55 1.90 -3.39 2.28
C LEU A 55 0.87 -4.39 1.75
N ASN A 56 -0.23 -4.61 2.47
CA ASN A 56 -1.27 -5.55 2.05
C ASN A 56 -2.00 -5.04 0.79
N VAL A 57 -2.41 -3.76 0.77
CA VAL A 57 -3.07 -3.16 -0.40
C VAL A 57 -2.14 -3.15 -1.62
N TYR A 58 -0.86 -2.87 -1.41
CA TYR A 58 0.15 -2.92 -2.46
C TYR A 58 0.36 -4.34 -3.00
N GLY A 59 0.54 -5.32 -2.10
CA GLY A 59 0.68 -6.73 -2.50
C GLY A 59 -0.52 -7.24 -3.29
N GLN A 60 -1.74 -6.84 -2.89
CA GLN A 60 -2.96 -7.12 -3.66
C GLN A 60 -2.95 -6.44 -5.03
N ALA A 61 -2.49 -5.18 -5.13
CA ALA A 61 -2.42 -4.48 -6.41
C ALA A 61 -1.45 -5.17 -7.38
N VAL A 62 -0.26 -5.56 -6.92
CA VAL A 62 0.74 -6.29 -7.72
C VAL A 62 0.21 -7.65 -8.17
N GLN A 63 -0.43 -8.39 -7.26
CA GLN A 63 -1.00 -9.69 -7.59
C GLN A 63 -2.08 -9.56 -8.66
N VAL A 64 -3.06 -8.67 -8.46
CA VAL A 64 -4.17 -8.48 -9.40
C VAL A 64 -3.68 -7.94 -10.75
N SER A 65 -2.71 -7.02 -10.78
CA SER A 65 -2.15 -6.52 -12.04
C SER A 65 -1.42 -7.60 -12.81
N THR A 66 -0.65 -8.45 -12.12
CA THR A 66 0.07 -9.59 -12.71
C THR A 66 -0.90 -10.67 -13.21
N ASP A 67 -1.95 -10.96 -12.45
CA ASP A 67 -3.01 -11.89 -12.85
C ASP A 67 -3.77 -11.38 -14.08
N SER A 68 -4.00 -10.07 -14.18
CA SER A 68 -4.56 -9.42 -15.36
C SER A 68 -3.68 -9.62 -16.59
N VAL A 69 -2.37 -9.33 -16.50
CA VAL A 69 -1.40 -9.57 -17.59
C VAL A 69 -1.42 -11.04 -18.02
N THR A 70 -1.28 -11.95 -17.06
CA THR A 70 -1.26 -13.41 -17.34
C THR A 70 -2.55 -13.85 -18.04
N THR A 71 -3.70 -13.37 -17.57
CA THR A 71 -5.00 -13.70 -18.18
C THR A 71 -5.11 -13.14 -19.60
N ALA A 72 -4.70 -11.88 -19.82
CA ALA A 72 -4.74 -11.25 -21.13
C ALA A 72 -3.83 -11.95 -22.14
N THR A 73 -2.59 -12.27 -21.76
CA THR A 73 -1.62 -12.95 -22.62
C THR A 73 -2.04 -14.39 -22.92
N THR A 74 -2.57 -15.11 -21.93
CA THR A 74 -3.13 -16.46 -22.15
C THR A 74 -4.31 -16.41 -23.12
N GLN A 75 -5.18 -15.41 -23.00
CA GLN A 75 -6.30 -15.23 -23.93
C GLN A 75 -5.82 -14.89 -25.34
N LEU A 76 -4.76 -14.09 -25.50
CA LEU A 76 -4.16 -13.79 -26.80
C LEU A 76 -3.63 -15.08 -27.45
N ALA A 77 -2.88 -15.88 -26.70
CA ALA A 77 -2.36 -17.16 -27.17
C ALA A 77 -3.49 -18.12 -27.57
N ASN A 78 -4.56 -18.21 -26.79
CA ASN A 78 -5.74 -19.03 -27.11
C ASN A 78 -6.44 -18.57 -28.40
N LEU A 79 -6.57 -17.26 -28.62
CA LEU A 79 -7.14 -16.69 -29.84
C LEU A 79 -6.29 -17.06 -31.07
N GLN A 80 -4.97 -16.90 -30.97
CA GLN A 80 -4.01 -17.25 -32.01
C GLN A 80 -4.01 -18.75 -32.32
N GLN A 81 -3.98 -19.58 -31.28
CA GLN A 81 -4.06 -21.04 -31.41
C GLN A 81 -5.36 -21.46 -32.09
N MET A 82 -6.48 -20.85 -31.72
CA MET A 82 -7.78 -21.15 -32.34
C MET A 82 -7.80 -20.80 -33.83
N ASN A 83 -7.24 -19.65 -34.23
CA ASN A 83 -7.14 -19.30 -35.65
C ASN A 83 -6.16 -20.20 -36.41
N ALA A 84 -5.02 -20.56 -35.80
CA ALA A 84 -4.07 -21.50 -36.37
C ALA A 84 -4.65 -22.91 -36.57
N ASN A 85 -5.48 -23.38 -35.64
CA ASN A 85 -6.19 -24.64 -35.74
C ASN A 85 -7.21 -24.64 -36.88
N LEU A 86 -7.89 -23.52 -37.12
CA LEU A 86 -8.80 -23.35 -38.24
C LEU A 86 -8.07 -23.46 -39.59
N ILE A 87 -6.94 -22.75 -39.73
CA ILE A 87 -6.07 -22.83 -40.91
C ILE A 87 -5.57 -24.27 -41.13
N SER A 88 -5.17 -24.95 -40.05
CA SER A 88 -4.71 -26.35 -40.09
C SER A 88 -5.81 -27.32 -40.49
N LEU A 89 -7.06 -27.06 -40.07
CA LEU A 89 -8.21 -27.88 -40.46
C LEU A 89 -8.51 -27.74 -41.97
N GLN A 90 -8.41 -26.54 -42.51
CA GLN A 90 -8.56 -26.28 -43.95
C GLN A 90 -7.42 -26.92 -44.76
N SER A 91 -6.17 -26.86 -44.30
CA SER A 91 -5.04 -27.51 -45.00
C SER A 91 -5.20 -29.03 -45.08
N GLY A 92 -5.70 -29.67 -44.00
CA GLY A 92 -6.03 -31.09 -43.98
C GLY A 92 -7.14 -31.50 -44.97
N LYS A 93 -8.00 -30.57 -45.39
CA LYS A 93 -8.97 -30.81 -46.46
C LYS A 93 -8.31 -30.81 -47.84
N PHE A 94 -7.41 -29.87 -48.12
CA PHE A 94 -6.67 -29.82 -49.38
C PHE A 94 -5.81 -31.07 -49.62
N VAL A 95 -5.14 -31.57 -48.58
CA VAL A 95 -4.35 -32.81 -48.68
C VAL A 95 -5.26 -34.00 -49.00
N ALA A 96 -6.40 -34.10 -48.32
CA ALA A 96 -7.37 -35.18 -48.54
C ALA A 96 -8.07 -35.13 -49.92
N SER A 97 -8.19 -33.94 -50.54
CA SER A 97 -8.82 -33.80 -51.87
C SER A 97 -7.87 -34.05 -53.04
N ASN A 98 -6.55 -33.83 -52.85
CA ASN A 98 -5.58 -33.82 -53.95
C ASN A 98 -4.69 -35.07 -54.00
N VAL A 99 -4.54 -35.81 -52.90
CA VAL A 99 -3.80 -37.08 -52.88
C VAL A 99 -4.81 -38.20 -53.11
N ASN A 100 -4.62 -39.00 -54.16
CA ASN A 100 -5.51 -40.10 -54.55
C ASN A 100 -5.85 -41.05 -53.37
N GLY A 101 -6.99 -40.82 -52.73
CA GLY A 101 -7.92 -41.87 -52.31
C GLY A 101 -7.64 -42.71 -51.07
N THR A 102 -6.52 -42.55 -50.34
CA THR A 102 -6.47 -43.14 -49.00
C THR A 102 -7.05 -42.16 -48.00
N GLN A 103 -8.28 -42.43 -47.55
CA GLN A 103 -8.83 -41.93 -46.29
C GLN A 103 -7.85 -42.33 -45.18
N ASP A 104 -6.80 -41.53 -44.98
CA ASP A 104 -5.87 -41.75 -43.89
C ASP A 104 -6.64 -41.52 -42.59
N ALA A 105 -6.85 -42.59 -41.84
CA ALA A 105 -7.54 -42.56 -40.56
C ALA A 105 -6.92 -41.50 -39.65
N HIS A 106 -5.60 -41.26 -39.75
CA HIS A 106 -4.91 -40.22 -38.98
C HIS A 106 -5.32 -38.80 -39.38
N ILE A 107 -5.58 -38.54 -40.67
CA ILE A 107 -6.08 -37.21 -41.12
C ILE A 107 -7.50 -36.97 -40.60
N ASN A 108 -8.34 -38.00 -40.60
CA ASN A 108 -9.70 -37.87 -40.05
C ASN A 108 -9.68 -37.69 -38.52
N LEU A 109 -8.82 -38.42 -37.80
CA LEU A 109 -8.60 -38.23 -36.36
C LEU A 109 -8.08 -36.83 -36.04
N LEU A 110 -7.12 -36.32 -36.82
CA LEU A 110 -6.61 -34.95 -36.67
C LEU A 110 -7.72 -33.92 -36.91
N LYS A 111 -8.54 -34.07 -37.95
CA LYS A 111 -9.69 -33.19 -38.21
C LYS A 111 -10.68 -33.22 -37.05
N GLN A 112 -10.94 -34.39 -36.48
CA GLN A 112 -11.82 -34.51 -35.31
C GLN A 112 -11.23 -33.79 -34.10
N HIS A 113 -9.96 -34.06 -33.77
CA HIS A 113 -9.26 -33.41 -32.67
C HIS A 113 -9.27 -31.88 -32.82
N LEU A 114 -8.92 -31.36 -34.00
CA LEU A 114 -8.90 -29.91 -34.24
C LEU A 114 -10.30 -29.29 -34.11
N ASN A 115 -11.36 -29.98 -34.54
CA ASN A 115 -12.73 -29.50 -34.34
C ASN A 115 -13.11 -29.44 -32.85
N GLU A 116 -12.75 -30.46 -32.07
CA GLU A 116 -12.99 -30.51 -30.62
C GLU A 116 -12.19 -29.43 -29.87
N GLU A 117 -10.93 -29.22 -30.27
CA GLU A 117 -10.05 -28.22 -29.71
C GLU A 117 -10.53 -26.80 -30.04
N ILE A 118 -10.94 -26.53 -31.28
CA ILE A 118 -11.54 -25.24 -31.66
C ILE A 118 -12.80 -24.98 -30.83
N ALA A 119 -13.70 -25.97 -30.69
CA ALA A 119 -14.91 -25.81 -29.87
C ALA A 119 -14.58 -25.52 -28.39
N THR A 120 -13.56 -26.18 -27.84
CA THR A 120 -13.06 -25.93 -26.49
C THR A 120 -12.50 -24.53 -26.35
N LEU A 121 -11.65 -24.10 -27.29
CA LEU A 121 -11.07 -22.76 -27.32
C LEU A 121 -12.13 -21.67 -27.48
N GLN A 122 -13.17 -21.89 -28.29
CA GLN A 122 -14.32 -20.97 -28.39
C GLN A 122 -14.98 -20.73 -27.03
N MET A 123 -15.23 -21.80 -26.27
CA MET A 123 -15.83 -21.70 -24.93
C MET A 123 -14.90 -21.01 -23.95
N THR A 124 -13.64 -21.45 -23.89
CA THR A 124 -12.60 -20.88 -23.00
C THR A 124 -12.38 -19.40 -23.27
N CYS A 125 -12.28 -19.01 -24.55
CA CYS A 125 -12.11 -17.61 -24.95
C CYS A 125 -13.30 -16.76 -24.54
N LYS A 126 -14.53 -17.23 -24.82
CA LYS A 126 -15.75 -16.51 -24.43
C LYS A 126 -15.83 -16.30 -22.91
N GLN A 127 -15.55 -17.34 -22.13
CA GLN A 127 -15.57 -17.25 -20.67
C GLN A 127 -14.49 -16.31 -20.15
N THR A 128 -13.29 -16.41 -20.70
CA THR A 128 -12.15 -15.58 -20.29
C THR A 128 -12.38 -14.12 -20.64
N LEU A 129 -12.95 -13.80 -21.80
CA LEU A 129 -13.36 -12.43 -22.18
C LEU A 129 -14.30 -11.80 -21.15
N LEU A 130 -15.38 -12.50 -20.79
CA LEU A 130 -16.37 -12.01 -19.83
C LEU A 130 -15.78 -11.89 -18.42
N ARG A 131 -15.01 -12.89 -17.98
CA ARG A 131 -14.33 -12.87 -16.68
C ARG A 131 -13.31 -11.73 -16.63
N TYR A 132 -12.56 -11.51 -17.71
CA TYR A 132 -11.56 -10.45 -17.79
C TYR A 132 -12.20 -9.08 -17.64
N GLN A 133 -13.31 -8.83 -18.34
CA GLN A 133 -14.07 -7.60 -18.18
C GLN A 133 -14.56 -7.42 -16.73
N GLN A 134 -15.15 -8.46 -16.14
CA GLN A 134 -15.68 -8.39 -14.77
C GLN A 134 -14.59 -8.22 -13.71
N SER A 135 -13.46 -8.90 -13.86
CA SER A 135 -12.41 -8.98 -12.83
C SER A 135 -11.31 -7.94 -13.03
N TYR A 136 -11.02 -7.51 -14.25
CA TYR A 136 -9.82 -6.71 -14.56
C TYR A 136 -10.10 -5.42 -15.33
N GLN A 137 -11.37 -5.05 -15.57
CA GLN A 137 -11.69 -3.72 -16.10
C GLN A 137 -11.35 -2.67 -15.04
N LEU A 138 -10.30 -1.89 -15.30
CA LEU A 138 -9.71 -0.97 -14.34
C LEU A 138 -10.71 0.07 -13.83
N ALA A 139 -11.63 0.53 -14.69
CA ALA A 139 -12.59 1.58 -14.35
C ALA A 139 -13.71 1.12 -13.40
N THR A 140 -14.11 -0.15 -13.44
CA THR A 140 -15.37 -0.60 -12.82
C THR A 140 -15.25 -1.85 -11.95
N SER A 141 -14.18 -2.63 -12.08
CA SER A 141 -14.00 -3.86 -11.28
C SER A 141 -13.63 -3.54 -9.83
N ASP A 142 -14.25 -4.27 -8.91
CA ASP A 142 -13.91 -4.24 -7.48
C ASP A 142 -12.53 -4.86 -7.22
N ASN A 143 -12.15 -5.90 -7.96
CA ASN A 143 -10.82 -6.51 -7.85
C ASN A 143 -9.70 -5.53 -8.22
N MET A 144 -10.01 -4.52 -9.04
CA MET A 144 -9.06 -3.49 -9.47
C MET A 144 -9.02 -2.27 -8.54
N GLU A 145 -9.75 -2.27 -7.43
CA GLU A 145 -9.79 -1.16 -6.48
C GLU A 145 -8.40 -0.86 -5.89
N SER A 146 -7.63 -1.88 -5.53
CA SER A 146 -6.27 -1.73 -5.02
C SER A 146 -5.38 -1.04 -6.06
N VAL A 147 -5.44 -1.48 -7.33
CA VAL A 147 -4.71 -0.89 -8.46
C VAL A 147 -5.13 0.56 -8.70
N ARG A 148 -6.44 0.86 -8.73
CA ARG A 148 -6.95 2.22 -8.88
C ARG A 148 -6.46 3.17 -7.79
N ARG A 149 -6.41 2.71 -6.53
CA ARG A 149 -5.90 3.51 -5.41
C ARG A 149 -4.41 3.82 -5.56
N GLN A 150 -3.62 2.84 -5.97
CA GLN A 150 -2.18 3.03 -6.19
C GLN A 150 -1.92 4.01 -7.34
N LEU A 151 -2.69 3.91 -8.42
CA LEU A 151 -2.55 4.76 -9.60
C LEU A 151 -3.32 6.09 -9.51
N ALA A 152 -3.95 6.42 -8.38
CA ALA A 152 -4.85 7.58 -8.27
C ALA A 152 -4.16 8.93 -8.59
N ASN A 153 -2.85 9.02 -8.38
CA ASN A 153 -2.04 10.20 -8.68
C ASN A 153 -1.40 10.16 -10.09
N ASP A 154 -1.56 9.05 -10.81
CA ASP A 154 -1.03 8.90 -12.17
C ASP A 154 -1.93 9.64 -13.16
N LYS A 155 -1.34 10.62 -13.86
CA LYS A 155 -2.03 11.42 -14.88
C LYS A 155 -2.52 10.58 -16.06
N MET A 156 -1.94 9.40 -16.29
CA MET A 156 -2.33 8.49 -17.36
C MET A 156 -3.48 7.56 -16.98
N LEU A 157 -3.84 7.45 -15.70
CA LEU A 157 -4.87 6.52 -15.21
C LEU A 157 -6.20 6.68 -15.97
N ALA A 158 -6.67 7.92 -16.12
CA ALA A 158 -7.94 8.20 -16.81
C ALA A 158 -7.89 7.79 -18.29
N THR A 159 -6.72 7.95 -18.94
CA THR A 159 -6.54 7.58 -20.35
C THR A 159 -6.53 6.06 -20.50
N VAL A 160 -5.79 5.35 -19.65
CA VAL A 160 -5.73 3.88 -19.64
C VAL A 160 -7.11 3.27 -19.36
N GLN A 161 -7.84 3.81 -18.38
CA GLN A 161 -9.21 3.37 -18.06
C GLN A 161 -10.16 3.50 -19.25
N GLU A 162 -10.12 4.65 -19.92
CA GLU A 162 -10.99 4.92 -21.07
C GLU A 162 -10.62 4.02 -22.26
N GLN A 163 -9.33 3.92 -22.59
CA GLN A 163 -8.83 3.07 -23.67
C GLN A 163 -9.17 1.60 -23.42
N GLN A 164 -8.91 1.08 -22.23
CA GLN A 164 -9.20 -0.31 -21.89
C GLN A 164 -10.71 -0.60 -21.98
N ARG A 165 -11.55 0.28 -21.42
CA ARG A 165 -13.01 0.13 -21.46
C ARG A 165 -13.54 0.08 -22.88
N ASN A 166 -13.10 1.02 -23.73
CA ASN A 166 -13.60 1.12 -25.10
C ASN A 166 -13.11 -0.06 -25.95
N THR A 167 -11.85 -0.47 -25.79
CA THR A 167 -11.29 -1.63 -26.49
C THR A 167 -11.99 -2.92 -26.06
N LEU A 168 -12.20 -3.13 -24.75
CA LEU A 168 -12.96 -4.29 -24.25
C LEU A 168 -14.39 -4.32 -24.78
N ALA A 169 -15.08 -3.17 -24.81
CA ALA A 169 -16.43 -3.08 -25.34
C ALA A 169 -16.47 -3.44 -26.84
N LEU A 170 -15.54 -2.92 -27.63
CA LEU A 170 -15.41 -3.21 -29.05
C LEU A 170 -15.16 -4.72 -29.29
N VAL A 171 -14.20 -5.30 -28.59
CA VAL A 171 -13.86 -6.72 -28.70
C VAL A 171 -15.07 -7.60 -28.33
N ILE A 172 -15.71 -7.35 -27.18
CA ILE A 172 -16.77 -8.21 -26.65
C ILE A 172 -18.06 -8.09 -27.47
N GLN A 173 -18.42 -6.88 -27.89
CA GLN A 173 -19.72 -6.61 -28.51
C GLN A 173 -19.69 -6.78 -30.04
N GLN A 174 -18.55 -6.59 -30.68
CA GLN A 174 -18.46 -6.54 -32.14
C GLN A 174 -17.49 -7.57 -32.71
N GLU A 175 -16.22 -7.56 -32.31
CA GLU A 175 -15.17 -8.32 -33.00
C GLU A 175 -15.25 -9.82 -32.69
N TRP A 176 -15.42 -10.19 -31.42
CA TRP A 176 -15.56 -11.58 -31.02
C TRP A 176 -16.79 -12.25 -31.67
N PRO A 177 -18.01 -11.68 -31.62
CA PRO A 177 -19.16 -12.25 -32.33
C PRO A 177 -18.96 -12.34 -33.84
N ALA A 178 -18.35 -11.33 -34.47
CA ALA A 178 -18.09 -11.33 -35.91
C ALA A 178 -17.12 -12.44 -36.33
N TYR A 179 -16.03 -12.61 -35.58
CA TYR A 179 -15.05 -13.68 -35.83
C TYR A 179 -15.67 -15.07 -35.60
N ILE A 180 -16.37 -15.29 -34.48
CA ILE A 180 -17.03 -16.57 -34.21
C ILE A 180 -18.08 -16.91 -35.28
N GLN A 181 -18.84 -15.92 -35.76
CA GLN A 181 -19.78 -16.15 -36.85
C GLN A 181 -19.06 -16.58 -38.15
N ALA A 182 -17.97 -15.92 -38.51
CA ALA A 182 -17.19 -16.26 -39.70
C ALA A 182 -16.56 -17.66 -39.59
N GLN A 183 -15.92 -17.95 -38.45
CA GLN A 183 -15.35 -19.26 -38.15
C GLN A 183 -16.41 -20.38 -38.20
N ASN A 184 -17.59 -20.18 -37.60
CA ASN A 184 -18.64 -21.19 -37.62
C ASN A 184 -19.16 -21.49 -39.02
N ARG A 185 -19.22 -20.48 -39.91
CA ARG A 185 -19.59 -20.68 -41.32
C ARG A 185 -18.55 -21.54 -42.04
N GLU A 186 -17.27 -21.30 -41.81
CA GLU A 186 -16.19 -22.12 -42.36
C GLU A 186 -16.24 -23.55 -41.83
N LEU A 187 -16.35 -23.74 -40.51
CA LEU A 187 -16.47 -25.06 -39.88
C LEU A 187 -17.68 -25.84 -40.42
N GLN A 188 -18.81 -25.16 -40.65
CA GLN A 188 -19.99 -25.78 -41.26
C GLN A 188 -19.71 -26.17 -42.72
N ALA A 189 -19.08 -25.29 -43.51
CA ALA A 189 -18.73 -25.58 -44.90
C ALA A 189 -17.71 -26.73 -45.04
N LEU A 190 -16.80 -26.85 -44.08
CA LEU A 190 -15.87 -27.97 -43.94
C LEU A 190 -16.61 -29.28 -43.63
N LYS A 191 -17.58 -29.26 -42.70
CA LYS A 191 -18.41 -30.43 -42.37
C LYS A 191 -19.33 -30.85 -43.52
N SER A 192 -19.88 -29.90 -44.27
CA SER A 192 -20.76 -30.15 -45.42
C SER A 192 -20.01 -30.54 -46.70
N ASN A 193 -18.68 -30.72 -46.65
CA ASN A 193 -17.85 -31.06 -47.80
C ASN A 193 -18.06 -30.14 -49.02
N LEU A 194 -18.26 -28.83 -48.79
CA LEU A 194 -18.35 -27.85 -49.89
C LEU A 194 -17.04 -27.80 -50.70
N SER A 195 -17.04 -27.12 -51.85
CA SER A 195 -15.84 -27.01 -52.70
C SER A 195 -14.66 -26.40 -51.93
N SER A 196 -13.42 -26.80 -52.27
CA SER A 196 -12.22 -26.26 -51.64
C SER A 196 -12.04 -24.75 -51.90
N ALA A 197 -12.54 -24.25 -53.04
CA ALA A 197 -12.58 -22.81 -53.34
C ALA A 197 -13.50 -22.08 -52.36
N THR A 198 -14.72 -22.59 -52.15
CA THR A 198 -15.68 -21.98 -51.21
C THR A 198 -15.16 -21.98 -49.77
N THR A 199 -14.53 -23.06 -49.30
CA THR A 199 -13.99 -23.05 -47.94
C THR A 199 -12.77 -22.17 -47.79
N TYR A 200 -11.98 -21.97 -48.86
CA TYR A 200 -10.88 -21.00 -48.87
C TYR A 200 -11.38 -19.55 -48.77
N ASP A 201 -12.42 -19.20 -49.52
CA ASP A 201 -13.02 -17.85 -49.45
C ASP A 201 -13.58 -17.57 -48.04
N LEU A 202 -14.21 -18.57 -47.41
CA LEU A 202 -14.70 -18.47 -46.04
C LEU A 202 -13.57 -18.32 -45.01
N LEU A 203 -12.45 -19.02 -45.19
CA LEU A 203 -11.25 -18.85 -44.36
C LEU A 203 -10.70 -17.43 -44.47
N MET A 204 -10.68 -16.85 -45.67
CA MET A 204 -10.22 -15.48 -45.87
C MET A 204 -11.10 -14.48 -45.11
N VAL A 205 -12.42 -14.66 -45.13
CA VAL A 205 -13.36 -13.85 -44.34
C VAL A 205 -13.13 -14.03 -42.83
N ALA A 206 -12.89 -15.26 -42.37
CA ALA A 206 -12.59 -15.51 -40.95
C ALA A 206 -11.30 -14.80 -40.52
N ASN A 207 -10.23 -14.91 -41.31
CA ASN A 207 -8.96 -14.21 -41.06
C ASN A 207 -9.10 -12.68 -41.09
N GLU A 208 -9.91 -12.14 -41.99
CA GLU A 208 -10.20 -10.70 -42.05
C GLU A 208 -10.87 -10.21 -40.74
N LYS A 209 -11.74 -11.03 -40.13
CA LYS A 209 -12.36 -10.70 -38.83
C LYS A 209 -11.47 -10.99 -37.63
N PHE A 210 -10.51 -11.91 -37.77
CA PHE A 210 -9.54 -12.22 -36.73
C PHE A 210 -8.50 -11.11 -36.54
N ALA A 211 -8.01 -10.51 -37.62
CA ALA A 211 -6.95 -9.49 -37.56
C ALA A 211 -7.25 -8.29 -36.61
N PRO A 212 -8.43 -7.63 -36.67
CA PRO A 212 -8.74 -6.56 -35.73
C PRO A 212 -8.92 -7.07 -34.30
N LEU A 213 -9.56 -8.23 -34.11
CA LEU A 213 -9.71 -8.89 -32.81
C LEU A 213 -8.36 -9.17 -32.13
N GLU A 214 -7.40 -9.72 -32.88
CA GLU A 214 -6.06 -10.00 -32.39
C GLU A 214 -5.34 -8.70 -32.01
N LYS A 215 -5.41 -7.69 -32.87
CA LYS A 215 -4.77 -6.40 -32.65
C LYS A 215 -5.30 -5.70 -31.40
N ASP A 216 -6.62 -5.63 -31.24
CA ASP A 216 -7.25 -4.91 -30.14
C ASP A 216 -7.14 -5.69 -28.83
N TRP A 217 -7.14 -7.02 -28.88
CA TRP A 217 -6.79 -7.83 -27.71
C TRP A 217 -5.31 -7.68 -27.31
N ASN A 218 -4.39 -7.59 -28.27
CA ASN A 218 -2.98 -7.28 -28.00
C ASN A 218 -2.81 -5.88 -27.38
N ASN A 219 -3.63 -4.90 -27.78
CA ASN A 219 -3.67 -3.60 -27.12
C ASN A 219 -4.12 -3.72 -25.65
N ILE A 220 -5.08 -4.59 -25.34
CA ILE A 220 -5.48 -4.89 -23.94
C ILE A 220 -4.32 -5.50 -23.15
N VAL A 221 -3.52 -6.40 -23.76
CA VAL A 221 -2.30 -6.94 -23.13
C VAL A 221 -1.31 -5.82 -22.80
N ALA A 222 -1.00 -4.95 -23.77
CA ALA A 222 -0.08 -3.83 -23.57
C ALA A 222 -0.55 -2.85 -22.47
N LEU A 223 -1.87 -2.58 -22.40
CA LEU A 223 -2.46 -1.76 -21.33
C LEU A 223 -2.34 -2.45 -19.96
N ALA A 224 -2.55 -3.77 -19.89
CA ALA A 224 -2.37 -4.53 -18.66
C ALA A 224 -0.90 -4.55 -18.19
N GLU A 225 0.04 -4.68 -19.13
CA GLU A 225 1.49 -4.62 -18.87
C GLU A 225 1.88 -3.23 -18.35
N THR A 226 1.48 -2.16 -19.05
CA THR A 226 1.73 -0.77 -18.63
C THR A 226 1.22 -0.51 -17.20
N MET A 227 0.01 -0.97 -16.91
CA MET A 227 -0.58 -0.86 -15.58
C MET A 227 0.21 -1.65 -14.54
N SER A 228 0.63 -2.89 -14.85
CA SER A 228 1.42 -3.72 -13.94
C SER A 228 2.80 -3.12 -13.69
N ASP A 229 3.44 -2.55 -14.71
CA ASP A 229 4.73 -1.87 -14.59
C ASP A 229 4.60 -0.61 -13.73
N ASN A 230 3.55 0.19 -13.93
CA ASN A 230 3.30 1.37 -13.11
C ASN A 230 3.05 0.98 -11.64
N VAL A 231 2.29 -0.10 -11.39
CA VAL A 231 2.10 -0.64 -10.04
C VAL A 231 3.42 -1.13 -9.44
N ALA A 232 4.29 -1.78 -10.21
CA ALA A 232 5.58 -2.25 -9.73
C ALA A 232 6.58 -1.12 -9.43
N GLN A 233 6.53 0.00 -10.17
CA GLN A 233 7.40 1.16 -9.94
C GLN A 233 7.04 1.94 -8.67
N ILE A 234 5.78 1.86 -8.25
CA ILE A 234 5.26 2.52 -7.06
C ILE A 234 5.96 2.05 -5.76
N ASP A 235 6.50 0.82 -5.73
CA ASP A 235 7.29 0.27 -4.61
C ASP A 235 8.48 1.17 -4.21
N ALA A 236 9.10 1.85 -5.18
CA ALA A 236 10.25 2.71 -4.92
C ALA A 236 9.84 4.02 -4.22
N THR A 237 8.65 4.53 -4.53
CA THR A 237 8.15 5.80 -3.99
C THR A 237 7.64 5.65 -2.55
N TYR A 238 6.93 4.57 -2.22
CA TYR A 238 6.43 4.36 -0.85
C TYR A 238 7.51 4.05 0.18
N LYS A 239 8.64 3.46 -0.24
CA LYS A 239 9.81 3.31 0.64
C LYS A 239 10.34 4.66 1.14
N VAL A 240 10.22 5.71 0.33
CA VAL A 240 10.64 7.08 0.70
C VAL A 240 9.67 7.67 1.71
N ASP A 241 8.35 7.54 1.50
CA ASP A 241 7.33 8.11 2.38
C ASP A 241 7.32 7.47 3.78
N PHE A 242 7.49 6.14 3.85
CA PHE A 242 7.60 5.46 5.15
C PHE A 242 8.86 5.88 5.92
N THR A 243 9.99 6.03 5.22
CA THR A 243 11.26 6.47 5.83
C THR A 243 11.14 7.87 6.42
N VAL A 244 10.51 8.81 5.70
CA VAL A 244 10.25 10.17 6.20
C VAL A 244 9.35 10.14 7.43
N PHE A 245 8.26 9.36 7.40
CA PHE A 245 7.35 9.27 8.52
C PHE A 245 8.02 8.63 9.75
N ALA A 246 8.85 7.60 9.57
CA ALA A 246 9.65 6.98 10.63
C ALA A 246 10.67 7.94 11.26
N ILE A 247 11.30 8.80 10.44
CA ILE A 247 12.20 9.85 10.92
C ILE A 247 11.42 10.86 11.76
N VAL A 248 10.28 11.36 11.28
CA VAL A 248 9.44 12.32 12.01
C VAL A 248 8.95 11.74 13.34
N ALA A 249 8.49 10.49 13.35
CA ALA A 249 8.08 9.80 14.56
C ALA A 249 9.23 9.66 15.57
N SER A 250 10.43 9.33 15.08
CA SER A 250 11.64 9.24 15.90
C SER A 250 12.01 10.59 16.51
N LEU A 251 11.89 11.68 15.75
CA LEU A 251 12.09 13.04 16.24
C LEU A 251 11.06 13.44 17.33
N ILE A 252 9.79 13.04 17.16
CA ILE A 252 8.75 13.28 18.17
C ILE A 252 9.06 12.52 19.46
N ILE A 253 9.47 11.27 19.37
CA ILE A 253 9.87 10.46 20.54
C ILE A 253 11.06 11.11 21.26
N LEU A 254 12.10 11.51 20.52
CA LEU A 254 13.25 12.20 21.08
C LEU A 254 12.86 13.51 21.77
N PHE A 255 11.97 14.29 21.14
CA PHE A 255 11.46 15.53 21.71
C PHE A 255 10.71 15.28 23.02
N VAL A 256 9.82 14.29 23.06
CA VAL A 256 9.06 13.92 24.26
C VAL A 256 9.99 13.48 25.40
N VAL A 257 10.98 12.64 25.10
CA VAL A 257 11.97 12.18 26.09
C VAL A 257 12.78 13.36 26.63
N ALA A 258 13.28 14.24 25.75
CA ALA A 258 14.03 15.42 26.14
C ALA A 258 13.18 16.39 26.97
N PHE A 259 11.92 16.60 26.58
CA PHE A 259 10.97 17.48 27.27
C PHE A 259 10.65 16.98 28.68
N ILE A 260 10.40 15.68 28.84
CA ILE A 260 10.15 15.08 30.16
C ILE A 260 11.41 15.12 31.03
N GLY A 261 12.58 14.83 30.46
CA GLY A 261 13.85 14.98 31.16
C GLY A 261 14.10 16.40 31.65
N TYR A 262 13.73 17.40 30.84
CA TYR A 262 13.81 18.81 31.22
C TYR A 262 12.86 19.17 32.38
N ILE A 263 11.62 18.68 32.37
CA ILE A 263 10.68 18.86 33.47
C ILE A 263 11.22 18.26 34.77
N VAL A 264 11.68 17.00 34.74
CA VAL A 264 12.25 16.31 35.91
C VAL A 264 13.47 17.07 36.45
N HIS A 265 14.32 17.59 35.56
CA HIS A 265 15.46 18.40 35.96
C HIS A 265 15.03 19.66 36.74
N LEU A 266 14.02 20.39 36.25
CA LEU A 266 13.55 21.63 36.86
C LEU A 266 12.77 21.42 38.15
N THR A 267 11.92 20.39 38.24
CA THR A 267 11.00 20.21 39.38
C THR A 267 11.56 19.32 40.48
N ILE A 268 12.63 18.56 40.20
CA ILE A 268 13.21 17.61 41.17
C ILE A 268 14.71 17.85 41.32
N ALA A 269 15.50 17.68 40.25
CA ALA A 269 16.96 17.67 40.36
C ALA A 269 17.53 19.02 40.83
N ARG A 270 17.01 20.14 40.31
CA ARG A 270 17.45 21.49 40.68
C ARG A 270 17.08 21.85 42.13
N PRO A 271 15.82 21.73 42.60
CA PRO A 271 15.47 21.96 44.00
C PRO A 271 16.26 21.10 45.00
N LEU A 272 16.49 19.82 44.69
CA LEU A 272 17.34 18.95 45.51
C LEU A 272 18.79 19.43 45.55
N SER A 273 19.34 19.89 44.42
CA SER A 273 20.68 20.47 44.37
C SER A 273 20.77 21.73 45.24
N ASP A 274 19.73 22.56 45.24
CA ASP A 274 19.70 23.78 46.05
C ASP A 274 19.59 23.46 47.56
N LEU A 275 18.83 22.43 47.95
CA LEU A 275 18.83 21.92 49.33
C LEU A 275 20.22 21.42 49.76
N VAL A 276 20.92 20.67 48.90
CA VAL A 276 22.30 20.23 49.19
C VAL A 276 23.26 21.42 49.39
N LYS A 277 23.12 22.47 48.57
CA LYS A 277 23.91 23.70 48.73
C LYS A 277 23.60 24.41 50.05
N LEU A 278 22.33 24.48 50.44
CA LEU A 278 21.91 25.05 51.72
C LEU A 278 22.56 24.28 52.88
N THR A 279 22.41 22.95 52.92
CA THR A 279 23.00 22.10 53.96
C THR A 279 24.51 22.32 54.09
N ARG A 280 25.21 22.44 52.95
CA ARG A 280 26.66 22.67 52.92
C ARG A 280 27.06 24.06 53.43
N ARG A 281 26.19 25.07 53.33
CA ARG A 281 26.39 26.39 53.95
C ARG A 281 26.19 26.32 55.46
N ILE A 282 25.11 25.68 55.90
CA ILE A 282 24.81 25.46 57.32
C ILE A 282 25.95 24.69 58.00
N SER A 283 26.46 23.63 57.37
CA SER A 283 27.58 22.84 57.92
C SER A 283 28.90 23.60 58.04
N LYS A 284 29.01 24.76 57.37
CA LYS A 284 30.16 25.67 57.46
C LYS A 284 29.95 26.79 58.49
N GLY A 285 28.84 26.77 59.23
CA GLY A 285 28.52 27.76 60.26
C GLY A 285 27.80 29.00 59.75
N ASP A 286 27.30 29.01 58.50
CA ASP A 286 26.49 30.13 57.99
C ASP A 286 25.08 30.10 58.62
N THR A 287 24.89 30.88 59.68
CA THR A 287 23.63 30.88 60.44
C THR A 287 22.46 31.57 59.73
N THR A 288 22.76 32.34 58.69
CA THR A 288 21.80 33.14 57.92
C THR A 288 21.25 32.41 56.71
N ALA A 289 21.78 31.22 56.40
CA ALA A 289 21.39 30.48 55.22
C ALA A 289 19.92 30.06 55.30
N ARG A 290 19.13 30.41 54.29
CA ARG A 290 17.74 30.01 54.08
C ARG A 290 17.54 29.62 52.62
N ILE A 291 16.52 28.81 52.34
CA ILE A 291 16.13 28.46 50.98
C ILE A 291 14.64 28.73 50.76
N GLU A 292 14.32 29.27 49.59
CA GLU A 292 12.94 29.46 49.15
C GLU A 292 12.69 28.51 47.98
N ILE A 293 11.78 27.55 48.18
CA ILE A 293 11.35 26.62 47.15
C ILE A 293 9.88 26.90 46.89
N ASN A 294 9.52 27.18 45.64
CA ASN A 294 8.13 27.34 45.23
C ASN A 294 7.49 25.96 45.03
N GLY A 295 6.35 25.71 45.68
CA GLY A 295 5.60 24.47 45.53
C GLY A 295 4.83 24.13 46.80
N SER A 296 4.28 22.92 46.82
CA SER A 296 3.55 22.37 47.98
C SER A 296 3.76 20.86 48.09
N ASP A 297 4.91 20.38 47.61
CA ASP A 297 5.27 18.96 47.52
C ASP A 297 6.23 18.54 48.65
N GLU A 298 6.75 17.32 48.58
CA GLU A 298 7.68 16.82 49.60
C GLU A 298 9.00 17.60 49.65
N ILE A 299 9.44 18.21 48.54
CA ILE A 299 10.66 19.05 48.52
C ILE A 299 10.40 20.36 49.25
N TYR A 300 9.23 20.97 49.02
CA TYR A 300 8.78 22.15 49.76
C TYR A 300 8.74 21.90 51.27
N LEU A 301 8.15 20.78 51.70
CA LEU A 301 8.07 20.43 53.12
C LEU A 301 9.46 20.26 53.78
N VAL A 302 10.41 19.69 53.04
CA VAL A 302 11.80 19.57 53.51
C VAL A 302 12.46 20.94 53.62
N ALA A 303 12.27 21.83 52.63
CA ALA A 303 12.79 23.20 52.69
C ALA A 303 12.25 23.99 53.89
N GLU A 304 10.94 23.91 54.14
CA GLU A 304 10.29 24.57 55.27
C GLU A 304 10.81 24.03 56.62
N SER A 305 10.97 22.71 56.73
CA SER A 305 11.54 22.06 57.92
C SER A 305 12.99 22.48 58.16
N MET A 306 13.80 22.58 57.10
CA MET A 306 15.18 23.05 57.19
C MET A 306 15.28 24.52 57.62
N ASN A 307 14.42 25.39 57.09
CA ASN A 307 14.36 26.80 57.52
C ASN A 307 13.96 26.91 59.00
N SER A 308 12.94 26.15 59.43
CA SER A 308 12.48 26.14 60.82
C SER A 308 13.56 25.63 61.79
N MET A 309 14.30 24.58 61.42
CA MET A 309 15.46 24.10 62.18
C MET A 309 16.50 25.22 62.32
N MET A 310 16.71 26.00 61.27
CA MET A 310 17.69 27.07 61.27
C MET A 310 17.27 28.27 62.12
N ASP A 311 15.96 28.58 62.15
CA ASP A 311 15.40 29.59 63.04
C ASP A 311 15.59 29.19 64.52
N ASN A 312 15.35 27.92 64.85
CA ASN A 312 15.60 27.39 66.19
C ASN A 312 17.09 27.46 66.59
N ILE A 313 18.00 27.11 65.68
CA ILE A 313 19.45 27.23 65.93
C ILE A 313 19.84 28.68 66.21
N VAL A 314 19.32 29.64 65.42
CA VAL A 314 19.59 31.06 65.62
C VAL A 314 19.05 31.54 66.97
N GLN A 315 17.84 31.13 67.35
CA GLN A 315 17.25 31.48 68.64
C GLN A 315 18.08 30.93 69.81
N LEU A 316 18.49 29.66 69.76
CA LEU A 316 19.34 29.04 70.79
C LEU A 316 20.69 29.75 70.92
N ILE A 317 21.29 30.20 69.82
CA ILE A 317 22.53 30.98 69.86
C ILE A 317 22.30 32.35 70.54
N GLN A 318 21.16 32.99 70.28
CA GLN A 318 20.80 34.27 70.89
C GLN A 318 20.49 34.15 72.39
N GLU A 319 19.96 33.03 72.85
CA GLU A 319 19.65 32.79 74.28
C GLU A 319 20.88 32.50 75.15
N VAL A 320 21.99 32.04 74.54
CA VAL A 320 23.24 31.70 75.24
C VAL A 320 24.26 32.86 75.23
N GLN A 321 24.01 33.91 74.43
CA GLN A 321 24.81 35.14 74.38
C GLN A 321 24.29 36.20 75.36
#